data_AF-A0A2T7Q5D9-F1
#
_entry.id   AF-A0A2T7Q5D9-F1
#
_cell.length_a   1.000
_cell.length_b   1.000
_cell.length_c   1.000
_cell.angle_alpha   90.00
_cell.angle_beta   90.00
_cell.angle_gamma   90.00
#
_symmetry.space_group_name_H-M   'P 1'
#
loop_
_entity.id
_entity.type
_entity.pdbx_description
1 polymer ?
#
loop_
_entity_poly.entity_id
_entity_poly.type
_entity_poly.pdbx_seq_one_letter_code
_entity_poly.pdbx_strand_id
1 'polypeptide(L)'
;MIKMLKDFVNQLTQPQATLFASIISALIAITIIFINRYFEKRKKNSEKYDAIKKYANPLILSLEQLAWRLKEILEFKGAYLLPNAPENGFFKYKFESTVYRLCATLGWIEAAKKEQSYFSGIKVRQHNDIQIAIKAFQKVLADGSHVEVSIIDELIKLYKIEIKIISDNKRALLGVKMEEIVFKYIPSNVKRNVNELSVEKQIDLIKEILDLICLETNQSQIDKTVIQEFRQTSINEISREYCWIYRDWQNAIGESMLKSIQNANRRFDIIGFAEFEELKAQNEWLSKPDALFSAIDVSKENRFDSRVSQLKQLFGATSNLIVVLKNLIDKQETISQESIDSLQKFNLTLGNTNRLKSKKRIKIKIKYE
;
A
#
# COMPACT_ATOMS: atom_id res chain seq x y z
N MET A 1 47.38 -36.39 15.63
CA MET A 1 46.97 -35.28 16.53
C MET A 1 46.69 -35.77 17.95
N ILE A 2 45.79 -36.74 18.17
CA ILE A 2 45.46 -37.25 19.52
C ILE A 2 46.68 -37.83 20.27
N LYS A 3 47.56 -38.57 19.57
CA LYS A 3 48.79 -39.14 20.16
C LYS A 3 49.77 -38.03 20.63
N MET A 4 50.07 -37.06 19.76
CA MET A 4 50.89 -35.88 20.11
C MET A 4 50.32 -35.08 21.30
N LEU A 5 48.99 -34.95 21.38
CA LEU A 5 48.35 -34.23 22.50
C LEU A 5 48.53 -34.98 23.83
N LYS A 6 48.41 -36.32 23.81
CA LYS A 6 48.65 -37.16 24.99
C LYS A 6 50.10 -37.06 25.46
N ASP A 7 51.04 -37.14 24.52
CA ASP A 7 52.47 -37.07 24.83
C ASP A 7 52.85 -35.70 25.41
N PHE A 8 52.26 -34.61 24.89
CA PHE A 8 52.43 -33.26 25.43
C PHE A 8 51.86 -33.10 26.84
N VAL A 9 50.64 -33.59 27.09
CA VAL A 9 50.00 -33.50 28.42
C VAL A 9 50.79 -34.29 29.47
N ASN A 10 51.36 -35.43 29.10
CA ASN A 10 52.17 -36.27 29.99
C ASN A 10 53.52 -35.63 30.37
N GLN A 11 53.97 -34.58 29.68
CA GLN A 11 55.21 -33.85 29.98
C GLN A 11 55.00 -32.63 30.89
N LEU A 12 53.76 -32.30 31.25
CA LEU A 12 53.45 -31.15 32.11
C LEU A 12 53.61 -31.49 33.60
N THR A 13 54.17 -30.56 34.37
CA THR A 13 54.12 -30.61 35.85
C THR A 13 52.69 -30.44 36.36
N GLN A 14 52.38 -30.89 37.58
CA GLN A 14 51.02 -30.77 38.16
C GLN A 14 50.43 -29.34 38.11
N PRO A 15 51.18 -28.26 38.43
CA PRO A 15 50.68 -26.89 38.31
C PRO A 15 50.38 -26.50 36.85
N GLN A 16 51.22 -26.91 35.90
CA GLN A 16 51.03 -26.64 34.48
C GLN A 16 49.84 -27.42 33.90
N ALA A 17 49.63 -28.66 34.33
CA ALA A 17 48.48 -29.47 33.93
C ALA A 17 47.16 -28.84 34.43
N THR A 18 47.15 -28.33 35.68
CA THR A 18 45.98 -27.62 36.25
C THR A 18 45.66 -26.33 35.49
N LEU A 19 46.68 -25.52 35.17
CA LEU A 19 46.52 -24.30 34.37
C LEU A 19 46.05 -24.60 32.94
N PHE A 20 46.59 -25.64 32.31
CA PHE A 20 46.18 -26.06 30.97
C PHE A 20 44.73 -26.54 30.94
N ALA A 21 44.31 -27.34 31.94
CA ALA A 21 42.94 -27.80 32.08
C ALA A 21 41.94 -26.64 32.31
N SER A 22 42.32 -25.62 33.10
CA SER A 22 41.46 -24.45 33.33
C SER A 22 41.30 -23.59 32.08
N ILE A 23 42.37 -23.40 31.29
CA ILE A 23 42.33 -22.70 30.00
C ILE A 23 41.43 -23.44 29.01
N ILE A 24 41.59 -24.76 28.88
CA ILE A 24 40.73 -25.58 28.00
C ILE A 24 39.26 -25.48 28.45
N SER A 25 39.00 -25.59 29.74
CA SER A 25 37.64 -25.50 30.29
C SER A 25 37.00 -24.13 30.00
N ALA A 26 37.77 -23.04 30.15
CA ALA A 26 37.33 -21.69 29.81
C ALA A 26 37.06 -21.54 28.31
N LEU A 27 37.92 -22.07 27.44
CA LEU A 27 37.73 -22.06 25.98
C LEU A 27 36.48 -22.84 25.55
N ILE A 28 36.23 -24.00 26.16
CA ILE A 28 35.02 -24.81 25.92
C ILE A 28 33.78 -24.03 26.34
N ALA A 29 33.78 -23.42 27.55
CA ALA A 29 32.66 -22.63 28.04
C ALA A 29 32.36 -21.43 27.12
N ILE A 30 33.39 -20.69 26.69
CA ILE A 30 33.27 -19.58 25.74
C ILE A 30 32.70 -20.08 24.40
N THR A 31 33.19 -21.20 23.89
CA THR A 31 32.73 -21.80 22.63
C THR A 31 31.25 -22.21 22.72
N ILE A 32 30.83 -22.84 23.83
CA ILE A 32 29.43 -23.19 24.09
C ILE A 32 28.55 -21.92 24.14
N ILE A 33 29.01 -20.84 24.79
CA ILE A 33 28.26 -19.57 24.82
C ILE A 33 28.09 -19.00 23.41
N PHE A 34 29.14 -18.99 22.58
CA PHE A 34 29.04 -18.52 21.19
C PHE A 34 28.14 -19.40 20.33
N ILE A 35 28.23 -20.72 20.48
CA ILE A 35 27.38 -21.70 19.79
C ILE A 35 25.92 -21.53 20.21
N ASN A 36 25.63 -21.43 21.51
CA ASN A 36 24.27 -21.21 22.02
C ASN A 36 23.71 -19.87 21.55
N ARG A 37 24.50 -18.78 21.61
CA ARG A 37 24.09 -17.48 21.04
C ARG A 37 23.81 -17.57 19.54
N TYR A 38 24.60 -18.34 18.80
CA TYR A 38 24.38 -18.58 17.37
C TYR A 38 23.09 -19.36 17.12
N PHE A 39 22.84 -20.46 17.85
CA PHE A 39 21.62 -21.25 17.73
C PHE A 39 20.38 -20.50 18.19
N GLU A 40 20.43 -19.75 19.29
CA GLU A 40 19.35 -18.89 19.75
C GLU A 40 19.01 -17.81 18.71
N LYS A 41 20.04 -17.18 18.11
CA LYS A 41 19.84 -16.21 17.03
C LYS A 41 19.19 -16.87 15.82
N ARG A 42 19.59 -18.09 15.46
CA ARG A 42 19.01 -18.84 14.35
C ARG A 42 17.56 -19.26 14.63
N LYS A 43 17.28 -19.76 15.84
CA LYS A 43 15.93 -20.13 16.31
C LYS A 43 15.00 -18.92 16.32
N LYS A 44 15.43 -17.80 16.89
CA LYS A 44 14.68 -16.52 16.85
C LYS A 44 14.41 -16.05 15.43
N ASN A 45 15.37 -16.21 14.50
CA ASN A 45 15.15 -15.84 13.10
C ASN A 45 14.16 -16.79 12.41
N SER A 46 14.19 -18.09 12.73
CA SER A 46 13.23 -19.08 12.21
C SER A 46 11.81 -18.78 12.67
N GLU A 47 11.59 -18.63 13.99
CA GLU A 47 10.27 -18.36 14.58
C GLU A 47 9.62 -17.10 13.99
N LYS A 48 10.43 -16.08 13.68
CA LYS A 48 9.96 -14.83 13.08
C LYS A 48 9.64 -14.96 11.60
N TYR A 49 10.42 -15.76 10.86
CA TYR A 49 10.09 -16.11 9.48
C TYR A 49 8.80 -16.95 9.42
N ASP A 50 8.62 -17.86 10.38
CA ASP A 50 7.41 -18.66 10.53
C ASP A 50 6.20 -17.78 10.87
N ALA A 51 6.38 -16.72 11.68
CA ALA A 51 5.35 -15.71 11.93
C ALA A 51 4.88 -15.01 10.65
N ILE A 52 5.79 -14.59 9.78
CA ILE A 52 5.43 -13.95 8.50
C ILE A 52 4.69 -14.95 7.61
N LYS A 53 5.16 -16.19 7.51
CA LYS A 53 4.50 -17.24 6.72
C LYS A 53 3.05 -17.49 7.15
N LYS A 54 2.79 -17.49 8.47
CA LYS A 54 1.44 -17.73 9.03
C LYS A 54 0.39 -16.75 8.51
N TYR A 55 0.76 -15.50 8.28
CA TYR A 55 -0.15 -14.46 7.77
C TYR A 55 0.01 -14.21 6.27
N ALA A 56 1.16 -14.56 5.69
CA ALA A 56 1.41 -14.30 4.28
C ALA A 56 0.54 -15.18 3.36
N ASN A 57 0.27 -16.44 3.73
CA ASN A 57 -0.64 -17.30 2.98
C ASN A 57 -2.09 -16.75 2.91
N PRO A 58 -2.77 -16.49 4.03
CA PRO A 58 -4.12 -15.92 3.99
C PRO A 58 -4.16 -14.52 3.36
N LEU A 59 -3.11 -13.72 3.54
CA LEU A 59 -2.98 -12.43 2.86
C LEU A 59 -2.88 -12.59 1.33
N ILE A 60 -2.09 -13.56 0.82
CA ILE A 60 -2.03 -13.86 -0.62
C ILE A 60 -3.42 -14.22 -1.15
N LEU A 61 -4.16 -15.08 -0.46
CA LEU A 61 -5.50 -15.48 -0.88
C LEU A 61 -6.47 -14.30 -0.90
N SER A 62 -6.44 -13.44 0.11
CA SER A 62 -7.26 -12.22 0.15
C SER A 62 -6.91 -11.26 -0.99
N LEU A 63 -5.61 -11.05 -1.24
CA LEU A 63 -5.12 -10.22 -2.33
C LEU A 63 -5.51 -10.80 -3.69
N GLU A 64 -5.44 -12.11 -3.87
CA GLU A 64 -5.85 -12.78 -5.10
C GLU A 64 -7.35 -12.56 -5.37
N GLN A 65 -8.20 -12.75 -4.35
CA GLN A 65 -9.63 -12.48 -4.48
C GLN A 65 -9.91 -11.01 -4.85
N LEU A 66 -9.22 -10.07 -4.21
CA LEU A 66 -9.32 -8.64 -4.54
C LEU A 66 -8.84 -8.37 -5.98
N ALA A 67 -7.70 -8.94 -6.38
CA ALA A 67 -7.14 -8.75 -7.72
C ALA A 67 -8.09 -9.26 -8.80
N TRP A 68 -8.66 -10.45 -8.64
CA TRP A 68 -9.65 -10.98 -9.59
C TRP A 68 -10.90 -10.13 -9.67
N ARG A 69 -11.40 -9.62 -8.54
CA ARG A 69 -12.55 -8.71 -8.53
C ARG A 69 -12.22 -7.37 -9.22
N LEU A 70 -11.04 -6.80 -8.98
CA LEU A 70 -10.59 -5.59 -9.67
C LEU A 70 -10.41 -5.83 -11.17
N LYS A 71 -9.88 -6.99 -11.58
CA LYS A 71 -9.80 -7.39 -12.99
C LYS A 71 -11.19 -7.49 -13.60
N GLU A 72 -12.15 -8.15 -12.93
CA GLU A 72 -13.54 -8.23 -13.37
C GLU A 72 -14.14 -6.84 -13.60
N ILE A 73 -13.96 -5.92 -12.65
CA ILE A 73 -14.44 -4.53 -12.75
C ILE A 73 -13.83 -3.83 -13.98
N LEU A 74 -12.50 -3.86 -14.10
CA LEU A 74 -11.76 -3.12 -15.12
C LEU A 74 -11.91 -3.71 -16.53
N GLU A 75 -12.07 -5.04 -16.65
CA GLU A 75 -12.23 -5.74 -17.93
C GLU A 75 -13.68 -5.73 -18.42
N PHE A 76 -14.64 -5.94 -17.53
CA PHE A 76 -16.07 -6.04 -17.87
C PHE A 76 -16.89 -4.81 -17.47
N LYS A 77 -16.22 -3.67 -17.33
CA LYS A 77 -16.84 -2.35 -17.10
C LYS A 77 -17.64 -2.20 -15.80
N GLY A 78 -17.57 -3.18 -14.88
CA GLY A 78 -18.15 -3.09 -13.54
C GLY A 78 -19.62 -2.64 -13.50
N ALA A 79 -20.51 -3.23 -14.30
CA ALA A 79 -21.89 -2.75 -14.46
C ALA A 79 -22.67 -2.51 -13.15
N TYR A 80 -22.37 -3.26 -12.09
CA TYR A 80 -22.98 -3.12 -10.76
C TYR A 80 -22.46 -1.92 -9.96
N LEU A 81 -21.50 -1.17 -10.49
CA LEU A 81 -20.94 0.05 -9.90
C LEU A 81 -21.51 1.32 -10.53
N LEU A 82 -22.25 1.21 -11.64
CA LEU A 82 -22.78 2.37 -12.37
C LEU A 82 -23.80 3.15 -11.52
N PRO A 83 -23.93 4.48 -11.70
CA PRO A 83 -24.91 5.27 -10.97
C PRO A 83 -26.37 4.80 -11.14
N ASN A 84 -26.66 4.19 -12.29
CA ASN A 84 -27.97 3.67 -12.66
C ASN A 84 -28.02 2.13 -12.66
N ALA A 85 -27.13 1.49 -11.92
CA ALA A 85 -27.11 0.03 -11.78
C ALA A 85 -28.46 -0.45 -11.18
N PRO A 86 -29.12 -1.47 -11.76
CA PRO A 86 -30.36 -2.02 -11.21
C PRO A 86 -30.25 -2.42 -9.74
N GLU A 87 -31.24 -2.01 -8.94
CA GLU A 87 -31.37 -2.34 -7.53
C GLU A 87 -31.89 -3.77 -7.34
N ASN A 88 -31.05 -4.77 -7.65
CA ASN A 88 -31.36 -6.18 -7.39
C ASN A 88 -30.34 -6.82 -6.44
N GLY A 89 -30.75 -7.93 -5.81
CA GLY A 89 -29.92 -8.63 -4.83
C GLY A 89 -28.56 -9.08 -5.38
N PHE A 90 -28.47 -9.41 -6.67
CA PHE A 90 -27.21 -9.82 -7.30
C PHE A 90 -26.21 -8.66 -7.41
N PHE A 91 -26.67 -7.47 -7.82
CA PHE A 91 -25.83 -6.27 -7.92
C PHE A 91 -25.42 -5.76 -6.54
N LYS A 92 -26.37 -5.77 -5.58
CA LYS A 92 -26.08 -5.47 -4.18
C LYS A 92 -25.00 -6.41 -3.62
N TYR A 93 -25.16 -7.72 -3.79
CA TYR A 93 -24.16 -8.71 -3.38
C TYR A 93 -22.80 -8.46 -4.04
N LYS A 94 -22.75 -8.20 -5.36
CA LYS A 94 -21.49 -7.92 -6.04
C LYS A 94 -20.82 -6.66 -5.49
N PHE A 95 -21.58 -5.61 -5.21
CA PHE A 95 -21.07 -4.39 -4.59
C PHE A 95 -20.49 -4.69 -3.20
N GLU A 96 -21.29 -5.22 -2.29
CA GLU A 96 -20.89 -5.50 -0.90
C GLU A 96 -19.70 -6.47 -0.83
N SER A 97 -19.70 -7.50 -1.66
CA SER A 97 -18.60 -8.46 -1.73
C SER A 97 -17.31 -7.83 -2.31
N THR A 98 -17.41 -6.76 -3.11
CA THR A 98 -16.25 -5.99 -3.57
C THR A 98 -15.63 -5.21 -2.41
N VAL A 99 -16.47 -4.50 -1.66
CA VAL A 99 -16.07 -3.74 -0.46
C VAL A 99 -15.44 -4.67 0.57
N TYR A 100 -16.08 -5.80 0.86
CA TYR A 100 -15.56 -6.83 1.77
C TYR A 100 -14.15 -7.29 1.40
N ARG A 101 -13.86 -7.57 0.12
CA ARG A 101 -12.53 -8.05 -0.30
C ARG A 101 -11.43 -7.03 -0.03
N LEU A 102 -11.73 -5.74 -0.18
CA LEU A 102 -10.81 -4.66 0.17
C LEU A 102 -10.62 -4.60 1.69
N CYS A 103 -11.70 -4.59 2.46
CA CYS A 103 -11.65 -4.58 3.93
C CYS A 103 -10.90 -5.78 4.49
N ALA A 104 -11.18 -6.99 4.01
CA ALA A 104 -10.52 -8.22 4.42
C ALA A 104 -9.01 -8.18 4.13
N THR A 105 -8.62 -7.60 2.98
CA THR A 105 -7.21 -7.40 2.64
C THR A 105 -6.53 -6.44 3.62
N LEU A 106 -7.17 -5.32 3.96
CA LEU A 106 -6.69 -4.40 4.99
C LEU A 106 -6.61 -5.07 6.36
N GLY A 107 -7.59 -5.91 6.70
CA GLY A 107 -7.59 -6.73 7.91
C GLY A 107 -6.39 -7.66 7.98
N TRP A 108 -6.10 -8.42 6.91
CA TRP A 108 -4.93 -9.30 6.88
C TRP A 108 -3.61 -8.55 6.95
N ILE A 109 -3.52 -7.36 6.34
CA ILE A 109 -2.36 -6.46 6.49
C ILE A 109 -2.21 -6.05 7.96
N GLU A 110 -3.30 -5.66 8.63
CA GLU A 110 -3.29 -5.23 10.02
C GLU A 110 -2.96 -6.37 10.98
N ALA A 111 -3.53 -7.56 10.77
CA ALA A 111 -3.18 -8.78 11.49
C ALA A 111 -1.67 -9.07 11.41
N ALA A 112 -1.10 -9.00 10.20
CA ALA A 112 0.33 -9.19 9.99
C ALA A 112 1.19 -8.12 10.70
N LYS A 113 0.75 -6.85 10.70
CA LYS A 113 1.44 -5.74 11.40
C LYS A 113 1.40 -5.91 12.91
N LYS A 114 0.22 -6.20 13.48
CA LYS A 114 0.05 -6.43 14.92
C LYS A 114 0.86 -7.61 15.40
N GLU A 115 0.93 -8.70 14.64
CA GLU A 115 1.80 -9.81 15.04
C GLU A 115 3.29 -9.41 14.98
N GLN A 116 3.71 -8.69 13.93
CA GLN A 116 5.11 -8.28 13.76
C GLN A 116 5.59 -7.34 14.87
N SER A 117 4.73 -6.47 15.41
CA SER A 117 5.10 -5.56 16.50
C SER A 117 5.53 -6.31 17.77
N TYR A 118 5.00 -7.53 18.00
CA TYR A 118 5.43 -8.40 19.09
C TYR A 118 6.85 -8.97 18.91
N PHE A 119 7.42 -8.93 17.69
CA PHE A 119 8.71 -9.55 17.36
C PHE A 119 9.90 -8.56 17.29
N SER A 120 9.85 -7.48 18.08
CA SER A 120 10.80 -6.35 18.12
C SER A 120 12.27 -6.71 17.78
N GLY A 121 12.90 -5.85 16.96
CA GLY A 121 14.35 -5.84 16.72
C GLY A 121 14.88 -6.58 15.49
N ILE A 122 14.35 -6.38 14.28
CA ILE A 122 15.00 -6.92 13.06
C ILE A 122 15.18 -5.89 11.93
N LYS A 123 16.41 -5.85 11.40
CA LYS A 123 16.71 -5.50 10.00
C LYS A 123 16.90 -6.80 9.20
N VAL A 124 15.91 -7.18 8.39
CA VAL A 124 16.05 -8.21 7.35
C VAL A 124 15.50 -7.60 6.07
N ARG A 125 16.33 -7.56 5.03
CA ARG A 125 16.02 -6.95 3.73
C ARG A 125 14.69 -7.45 3.12
N GLN A 126 14.35 -8.72 3.33
CA GLN A 126 13.09 -9.31 2.87
C GLN A 126 11.85 -8.74 3.57
N HIS A 127 11.97 -8.38 4.86
CA HIS A 127 10.91 -7.65 5.58
C HIS A 127 10.72 -6.26 4.98
N ASN A 128 11.81 -5.61 4.55
CA ASN A 128 11.72 -4.31 3.90
C ASN A 128 10.97 -4.40 2.55
N ASP A 129 11.21 -5.45 1.75
CA ASP A 129 10.51 -5.62 0.46
C ASP A 129 8.98 -5.78 0.65
N ILE A 130 8.54 -6.57 1.65
CA ILE A 130 7.11 -6.69 2.01
C ILE A 130 6.57 -5.34 2.50
N GLN A 131 7.27 -4.67 3.42
CA GLN A 131 6.81 -3.40 3.96
C GLN A 131 6.74 -2.32 2.89
N ILE A 132 7.67 -2.31 1.92
CA ILE A 132 7.61 -1.42 0.75
C ILE A 132 6.38 -1.75 -0.10
N ALA A 133 6.10 -3.03 -0.36
CA ALA A 133 4.94 -3.44 -1.15
C ALA A 133 3.60 -3.13 -0.45
N ILE A 134 3.50 -3.38 0.87
CA ILE A 134 2.33 -2.98 1.69
C ILE A 134 2.18 -1.46 1.66
N LYS A 135 3.24 -0.69 1.88
CA LYS A 135 3.19 0.77 1.80
C LYS A 135 2.77 1.26 0.43
N ALA A 136 3.19 0.60 -0.66
CA ALA A 136 2.77 0.92 -2.01
C ALA A 136 1.26 0.67 -2.19
N PHE A 137 0.74 -0.48 -1.72
CA PHE A 137 -0.69 -0.78 -1.71
C PHE A 137 -1.48 0.27 -0.92
N GLN A 138 -1.07 0.54 0.32
CA GLN A 138 -1.72 1.51 1.20
C GLN A 138 -1.63 2.94 0.65
N LYS A 139 -0.54 3.29 -0.05
CA LYS A 139 -0.35 4.60 -0.68
C LYS A 139 -1.33 4.83 -1.83
N VAL A 140 -1.71 3.80 -2.59
CA VAL A 140 -2.71 3.96 -3.66
C VAL A 140 -4.10 4.25 -3.10
N LEU A 141 -4.43 3.67 -1.94
CA LEU A 141 -5.70 3.93 -1.25
C LEU A 141 -5.69 5.27 -0.52
N ALA A 142 -4.54 5.66 0.03
CA ALA A 142 -4.38 6.90 0.75
C ALA A 142 -4.28 8.11 -0.17
N ASP A 143 -4.57 9.25 0.43
CA ASP A 143 -4.29 10.55 -0.15
C ASP A 143 -2.78 10.80 -0.34
N GLY A 144 -2.47 11.59 -1.36
CA GLY A 144 -1.20 12.27 -1.48
C GLY A 144 -1.39 13.54 -2.30
N SER A 145 -0.52 14.53 -2.10
CA SER A 145 -0.57 15.82 -2.80
C SER A 145 -0.50 15.73 -4.34
N HIS A 146 -0.24 14.55 -4.91
CA HIS A 146 -0.19 14.34 -6.36
C HIS A 146 -1.44 14.76 -7.12
N VAL A 147 -2.59 14.74 -6.47
CA VAL A 147 -3.87 15.10 -7.07
C VAL A 147 -4.02 16.61 -7.14
N GLU A 148 -3.82 17.31 -6.04
CA GLU A 148 -3.82 18.77 -6.00
C GLU A 148 -2.75 19.32 -6.93
N VAL A 149 -1.57 18.67 -6.95
CA VAL A 149 -0.50 18.98 -7.91
C VAL A 149 -0.95 18.76 -9.35
N SER A 150 -1.68 17.68 -9.65
CA SER A 150 -2.22 17.46 -11.00
C SER A 150 -3.26 18.52 -11.40
N ILE A 151 -4.10 18.97 -10.46
CA ILE A 151 -5.05 20.07 -10.71
C ILE A 151 -4.26 21.34 -11.03
N ILE A 152 -3.26 21.67 -10.22
CA ILE A 152 -2.39 22.83 -10.47
C ILE A 152 -1.69 22.73 -11.83
N ASP A 153 -1.14 21.57 -12.18
CA ASP A 153 -0.46 21.36 -13.46
C ASP A 153 -1.41 21.56 -14.65
N GLU A 154 -2.65 21.08 -14.55
CA GLU A 154 -3.66 21.31 -15.60
C GLU A 154 -4.11 22.77 -15.65
N LEU A 155 -4.27 23.46 -14.52
CA LEU A 155 -4.58 24.89 -14.51
C LEU A 155 -3.42 25.72 -15.11
N ILE A 156 -2.18 25.41 -14.75
CA ILE A 156 -1.00 26.05 -15.34
C ILE A 156 -0.99 25.86 -16.85
N LYS A 157 -1.22 24.64 -17.32
CA LYS A 157 -1.29 24.33 -18.75
C LYS A 157 -2.44 25.06 -19.45
N LEU A 158 -3.62 25.09 -18.82
CA LEU A 158 -4.81 25.72 -19.36
C LEU A 158 -4.63 27.23 -19.56
N TYR A 159 -4.03 27.90 -18.57
CA TYR A 159 -3.75 29.35 -18.60
C TYR A 159 -2.37 29.71 -19.17
N LYS A 160 -1.62 28.72 -19.68
CA LYS A 160 -0.28 28.88 -20.28
C LYS A 160 0.71 29.62 -19.35
N ILE A 161 0.63 29.36 -18.05
CA ILE A 161 1.52 29.94 -17.05
C ILE A 161 2.93 29.32 -17.22
N GLU A 162 3.96 30.15 -17.35
CA GLU A 162 5.33 29.67 -17.58
C GLU A 162 5.91 28.99 -16.34
N ILE A 163 6.14 27.68 -16.39
CA ILE A 163 6.78 26.98 -15.27
C ILE A 163 8.29 27.21 -15.33
N LYS A 164 8.79 28.20 -14.58
CA LYS A 164 10.16 28.11 -14.05
C LYS A 164 10.19 26.91 -13.09
N ILE A 165 11.24 26.10 -13.12
CA ILE A 165 11.34 24.81 -12.40
C ILE A 165 10.85 24.92 -10.94
N ILE A 166 9.57 24.60 -10.70
CA ILE A 166 8.99 24.50 -9.35
C ILE A 166 9.35 23.12 -8.84
N SER A 167 10.07 23.05 -7.72
CA SER A 167 10.40 21.77 -7.08
C SER A 167 9.13 21.04 -6.62
N ASP A 168 9.19 19.70 -6.58
CA ASP A 168 8.06 18.85 -6.17
C ASP A 168 7.49 19.24 -4.79
N ASN A 169 8.37 19.61 -3.85
CA ASN A 169 7.95 20.06 -2.52
C ASN A 169 7.15 21.37 -2.57
N LYS A 170 7.54 22.32 -3.43
CA LYS A 170 6.78 23.57 -3.61
C LYS A 170 5.44 23.32 -4.28
N ARG A 171 5.38 22.41 -5.26
CA ARG A 171 4.12 21.98 -5.89
C ARG A 171 3.17 21.37 -4.88
N ALA A 172 3.68 20.48 -4.01
CA ALA A 172 2.88 19.88 -2.94
C ALA A 172 2.33 20.95 -1.98
N LEU A 173 3.15 21.93 -1.59
CA LEU A 173 2.70 23.04 -0.73
C LEU A 173 1.65 23.92 -1.41
N LEU A 174 1.83 24.22 -2.70
CA LEU A 174 0.82 24.91 -3.52
C LEU A 174 -0.50 24.14 -3.53
N GLY A 175 -0.44 22.80 -3.63
CA GLY A 175 -1.62 21.95 -3.59
C GLY A 175 -2.43 22.09 -2.31
N VAL A 176 -1.75 22.11 -1.16
CA VAL A 176 -2.38 22.33 0.16
C VAL A 176 -3.03 23.71 0.22
N LYS A 177 -2.32 24.78 -0.18
CA LYS A 177 -2.87 26.15 -0.19
C LYS A 177 -4.07 26.29 -1.14
N MET A 178 -4.02 25.65 -2.31
CA MET A 178 -5.15 25.61 -3.24
C MET A 178 -6.37 24.96 -2.59
N GLU A 179 -6.18 23.87 -1.86
CA GLU A 179 -7.25 23.17 -1.17
C GLU A 179 -7.88 24.02 -0.05
N GLU A 180 -7.06 24.74 0.73
CA GLU A 180 -7.54 25.73 1.71
C GLU A 180 -8.43 26.79 1.04
N ILE A 181 -8.01 27.30 -0.13
CA ILE A 181 -8.82 28.24 -0.92
C ILE A 181 -10.12 27.57 -1.36
N VAL A 182 -10.10 26.35 -1.89
CA VAL A 182 -11.33 25.65 -2.30
C VAL A 182 -12.33 25.56 -1.15
N PHE A 183 -11.90 25.09 0.02
CA PHE A 183 -12.78 24.92 1.18
C PHE A 183 -13.25 26.23 1.83
N LYS A 184 -12.61 27.38 1.53
CA LYS A 184 -13.17 28.69 1.87
C LYS A 184 -14.44 29.01 1.08
N TYR A 185 -14.59 28.50 -0.14
CA TYR A 185 -15.74 28.78 -1.01
C TYR A 185 -16.86 27.76 -0.88
N ILE A 186 -16.55 26.49 -0.55
CA ILE A 186 -17.56 25.44 -0.39
C ILE A 186 -17.88 25.20 1.10
N PRO A 187 -19.13 25.37 1.55
CA PRO A 187 -19.52 25.12 2.94
C PRO A 187 -19.54 23.63 3.33
N SER A 188 -19.48 22.74 2.33
CA SER A 188 -19.43 21.28 2.51
C SER A 188 -18.02 20.74 2.29
N ASN A 189 -17.65 19.68 2.99
CA ASN A 189 -16.38 18.95 2.79
C ASN A 189 -16.32 18.11 1.50
N VAL A 190 -17.14 18.44 0.49
CA VAL A 190 -17.27 17.70 -0.78
C VAL A 190 -16.82 18.62 -1.92
N LYS A 191 -15.60 18.41 -2.44
CA LYS A 191 -15.00 19.22 -3.53
C LYS A 191 -15.89 19.33 -4.78
N ARG A 192 -16.70 18.31 -5.07
CA ARG A 192 -17.62 18.32 -6.22
C ARG A 192 -18.61 19.49 -6.18
N ASN A 193 -18.95 20.00 -5.00
CA ASN A 193 -19.91 21.07 -4.79
C ASN A 193 -19.39 22.43 -5.26
N VAL A 194 -18.12 22.53 -5.69
CA VAL A 194 -17.60 23.71 -6.41
C VAL A 194 -18.44 24.00 -7.68
N ASN A 195 -19.00 22.96 -8.31
CA ASN A 195 -19.90 23.11 -9.46
C ASN A 195 -21.21 23.84 -9.12
N GLU A 196 -21.62 23.85 -7.86
CA GLU A 196 -22.89 24.42 -7.39
C GLU A 196 -22.75 25.90 -7.00
N LEU A 197 -21.53 26.42 -6.97
CA LEU A 197 -21.26 27.83 -6.70
C LEU A 197 -21.86 28.72 -7.82
N SER A 198 -22.27 29.94 -7.45
CA SER A 198 -22.66 30.94 -8.44
C SER A 198 -21.49 31.25 -9.38
N VAL A 199 -21.79 31.65 -10.61
CA VAL A 199 -20.78 31.96 -11.64
C VAL A 199 -19.73 32.96 -11.13
N GLU A 200 -20.16 34.00 -10.41
CA GLU A 200 -19.26 34.99 -9.82
C GLU A 200 -18.30 34.37 -8.79
N LYS A 201 -18.82 33.54 -7.88
CA LYS A 201 -18.01 32.81 -6.89
C LYS A 201 -17.04 31.82 -7.54
N GLN A 202 -17.44 31.18 -8.63
CA GLN A 202 -16.55 30.30 -9.40
C GLN A 202 -15.36 31.08 -9.98
N ILE A 203 -15.62 32.27 -10.56
CA ILE A 203 -14.56 33.13 -11.10
C ILE A 203 -13.63 33.60 -9.99
N ASP A 204 -14.16 34.04 -8.86
CA ASP A 204 -13.36 34.53 -7.74
C ASP A 204 -12.51 33.40 -7.13
N LEU A 205 -13.07 32.19 -6.98
CA LEU A 205 -12.32 30.99 -6.58
C LEU A 205 -11.16 30.71 -7.54
N ILE A 206 -11.42 30.65 -8.85
CA ILE A 206 -10.37 30.40 -9.85
C ILE A 206 -9.32 31.51 -9.79
N LYS A 207 -9.75 32.76 -9.67
CA LYS A 207 -8.83 33.90 -9.57
C LYS A 207 -7.92 33.79 -8.36
N GLU A 208 -8.45 33.46 -7.19
CA GLU A 208 -7.65 33.34 -5.96
C GLU A 208 -6.60 32.20 -6.09
N ILE A 209 -6.97 31.09 -6.73
CA ILE A 209 -6.04 29.99 -7.03
C ILE A 209 -4.97 30.42 -8.05
N LEU A 210 -5.35 31.08 -9.14
CA LEU A 210 -4.40 31.52 -10.18
C LEU A 210 -3.47 32.62 -9.66
N ASP A 211 -3.97 33.55 -8.84
CA ASP A 211 -3.15 34.59 -8.22
C ASP A 211 -2.09 33.97 -7.29
N LEU A 212 -2.44 32.90 -6.54
CA LEU A 212 -1.49 32.11 -5.77
C LEU A 212 -0.41 31.47 -6.66
N ILE A 213 -0.81 30.84 -7.77
CA ILE A 213 0.12 30.20 -8.72
C ILE A 213 1.05 31.25 -9.37
N CYS A 214 0.50 32.37 -9.84
CA CYS A 214 1.25 33.47 -10.44
C CYS A 214 2.24 34.11 -9.45
N LEU A 215 1.85 34.28 -8.18
CA LEU A 215 2.74 34.77 -7.13
C LEU A 215 3.95 33.84 -6.94
N GLU A 216 3.72 32.53 -6.84
CA GLU A 216 4.79 31.54 -6.59
C GLU A 216 5.67 31.29 -7.82
N THR A 217 5.18 31.62 -9.02
CA THR A 217 5.93 31.56 -10.28
C THR A 217 6.51 32.90 -10.74
N ASN A 218 6.25 33.97 -9.98
CA ASN A 218 6.64 35.35 -10.27
C ASN A 218 6.17 35.82 -11.66
N GLN A 219 4.88 35.64 -11.94
CA GLN A 219 4.20 36.05 -13.16
C GLN A 219 3.11 37.08 -12.89
N SER A 220 2.72 37.79 -13.94
CA SER A 220 1.56 38.69 -13.91
C SER A 220 0.27 37.91 -13.62
N GLN A 221 -0.65 38.54 -12.91
CA GLN A 221 -1.98 37.98 -12.66
C GLN A 221 -2.73 37.77 -13.97
N ILE A 222 -3.58 36.74 -13.99
CA ILE A 222 -4.45 36.44 -15.13
C ILE A 222 -5.68 37.35 -15.08
N ASP A 223 -6.04 37.95 -16.22
CA ASP A 223 -7.19 38.83 -16.34
C ASP A 223 -8.53 38.07 -16.15
N LYS A 224 -9.50 38.72 -15.51
CA LYS A 224 -10.83 38.12 -15.23
C LYS A 224 -11.56 37.68 -16.50
N THR A 225 -11.37 38.36 -17.63
CA THR A 225 -12.01 37.99 -18.91
C THR A 225 -11.52 36.65 -19.43
N VAL A 226 -10.20 36.38 -19.32
CA VAL A 226 -9.59 35.10 -19.67
C VAL A 226 -10.04 34.00 -18.71
N ILE A 227 -10.16 34.31 -17.42
CA ILE A 227 -10.71 33.37 -16.42
C ILE A 227 -12.14 32.97 -16.79
N GLN A 228 -12.97 33.93 -17.20
CA GLN A 228 -14.35 33.69 -17.61
C GLN A 228 -14.44 32.78 -18.84
N GLU A 229 -13.53 32.93 -19.80
CA GLU A 229 -13.45 32.08 -21.00
C GLU A 229 -13.23 30.59 -20.63
N PHE A 230 -12.30 30.31 -19.72
CA PHE A 230 -11.94 28.95 -19.32
C PHE A 230 -12.67 28.41 -18.09
N ARG A 231 -13.63 29.19 -17.56
CA ARG A 231 -14.28 28.93 -16.26
C ARG A 231 -14.74 27.49 -16.10
N GLN A 232 -15.53 26.97 -17.04
CA GLN A 232 -16.14 25.64 -16.90
C GLN A 232 -15.08 24.54 -16.85
N THR A 233 -14.05 24.63 -17.68
CA THR A 233 -12.94 23.67 -17.68
C THR A 233 -12.20 23.72 -16.34
N SER A 234 -11.86 24.93 -15.87
CA SER A 234 -11.17 25.11 -14.57
C SER A 234 -11.99 24.58 -13.40
N ILE A 235 -13.30 24.83 -13.36
CA ILE A 235 -14.19 24.29 -12.33
C ILE A 235 -14.25 22.76 -12.39
N ASN A 236 -14.31 22.16 -13.57
CA ASN A 236 -14.27 20.71 -13.70
C ASN A 236 -12.93 20.15 -13.18
N GLU A 237 -11.80 20.82 -13.43
CA GLU A 237 -10.49 20.42 -12.88
C GLU A 237 -10.42 20.55 -11.36
N ILE A 238 -10.96 21.62 -10.79
CA ILE A 238 -10.94 21.85 -9.35
C ILE A 238 -11.89 20.89 -8.63
N SER A 239 -13.03 20.56 -9.25
CA SER A 239 -14.10 19.74 -8.68
C SER A 239 -13.91 18.23 -8.88
N ARG A 240 -12.74 17.79 -9.36
CA ARG A 240 -12.41 16.37 -9.56
C ARG A 240 -12.79 15.53 -8.34
N GLU A 241 -13.41 14.39 -8.60
CA GLU A 241 -13.88 13.46 -7.57
C GLU A 241 -12.77 12.46 -7.23
N TYR A 242 -12.56 12.28 -5.93
CA TYR A 242 -11.59 11.36 -5.36
C TYR A 242 -12.24 10.58 -4.21
N CYS A 243 -11.82 9.33 -4.03
CA CYS A 243 -12.17 8.58 -2.84
C CYS A 243 -10.91 8.10 -2.14
N TRP A 244 -10.44 8.90 -1.19
CA TRP A 244 -9.31 8.53 -0.35
C TRP A 244 -9.78 7.70 0.83
N ILE A 245 -9.03 6.64 1.10
CA ILE A 245 -9.10 5.90 2.37
C ILE A 245 -7.83 6.25 3.11
N TYR A 246 -7.89 7.25 3.99
CA TYR A 246 -6.72 7.74 4.74
C TYR A 246 -6.03 6.62 5.52
N ARG A 247 -4.74 6.77 5.86
CA ARG A 247 -3.98 5.72 6.53
C ARG A 247 -4.59 5.30 7.86
N ASP A 248 -5.09 6.25 8.64
CA ASP A 248 -5.74 5.95 9.92
C ASP A 248 -7.07 5.22 9.70
N TRP A 249 -7.82 5.57 8.64
CA TRP A 249 -9.02 4.84 8.25
C TRP A 249 -8.68 3.43 7.79
N GLN A 250 -7.61 3.23 7.02
CA GLN A 250 -7.16 1.90 6.60
C GLN A 250 -6.81 1.03 7.81
N ASN A 251 -6.16 1.59 8.82
CA ASN A 251 -5.86 0.87 10.06
C ASN A 251 -7.16 0.55 10.80
N ALA A 252 -8.07 1.53 11.00
CA ALA A 252 -9.35 1.32 11.68
C ALA A 252 -10.26 0.29 10.97
N ILE A 253 -10.29 0.30 9.63
CA ILE A 253 -10.93 -0.73 8.81
C ILE A 253 -10.27 -2.09 9.09
N GLY A 254 -8.94 -2.15 9.02
CA GLY A 254 -8.20 -3.38 9.27
C GLY A 254 -8.48 -3.95 10.66
N GLU A 255 -8.48 -3.11 11.69
CA GLU A 255 -8.81 -3.49 13.07
C GLU A 255 -10.24 -3.98 13.22
N SER A 256 -11.20 -3.32 12.57
CA SER A 256 -12.62 -3.70 12.56
C SER A 256 -12.85 -5.07 11.93
N MET A 257 -11.93 -5.53 11.08
CA MET A 257 -11.99 -6.83 10.43
C MET A 257 -11.36 -7.96 11.27
N LEU A 258 -10.63 -7.65 12.35
CA LEU A 258 -9.89 -8.65 13.12
C LEU A 258 -10.79 -9.43 14.06
N LYS A 259 -10.57 -10.74 14.11
CA LYS A 259 -11.15 -11.67 15.07
C LYS A 259 -10.03 -12.38 15.82
N SER A 260 -9.99 -12.28 17.15
CA SER A 260 -9.02 -13.02 17.95
C SER A 260 -9.38 -14.50 17.97
N ILE A 261 -8.39 -15.36 17.74
CA ILE A 261 -8.56 -16.81 17.80
C ILE A 261 -7.64 -17.41 18.87
N GLN A 262 -8.20 -18.32 19.68
CA GLN A 262 -7.47 -19.04 20.71
C GLN A 262 -7.02 -20.42 20.19
N ASN A 263 -5.91 -20.94 20.69
CA ASN A 263 -5.40 -22.27 20.37
C ASN A 263 -5.09 -22.53 18.88
N ALA A 264 -4.88 -21.47 18.10
CA ALA A 264 -4.51 -21.55 16.70
C ALA A 264 -3.05 -21.17 16.47
N ASN A 265 -2.53 -21.53 15.29
CA ASN A 265 -1.15 -21.20 14.91
C ASN A 265 -0.91 -19.69 14.71
N ARG A 266 -1.96 -18.87 14.65
CA ARG A 266 -1.96 -17.40 14.55
C ARG A 266 -2.89 -16.81 15.61
N ARG A 267 -2.71 -15.53 15.99
CA ARG A 267 -3.53 -14.85 17.02
C ARG A 267 -4.78 -14.18 16.45
N PHE A 268 -4.70 -13.75 15.20
CA PHE A 268 -5.76 -13.02 14.53
C PHE A 268 -6.24 -13.79 13.29
N ASP A 269 -7.54 -13.76 13.08
CA ASP A 269 -8.23 -14.11 11.84
C ASP A 269 -9.05 -12.92 11.37
N ILE A 270 -9.73 -13.07 10.23
CA ILE A 270 -10.63 -12.06 9.68
C ILE A 270 -12.09 -12.52 9.78
N ILE A 271 -12.99 -11.58 10.08
CA ILE A 271 -14.42 -11.84 10.10
C ILE A 271 -14.93 -12.34 8.74
N GLY A 272 -15.93 -13.23 8.77
CA GLY A 272 -16.57 -13.75 7.56
C GLY A 272 -17.42 -12.69 6.85
N PHE A 273 -17.87 -12.98 5.62
CA PHE A 273 -18.68 -12.04 4.84
C PHE A 273 -20.03 -11.71 5.52
N ALA A 274 -20.72 -12.71 6.10
CA ALA A 274 -21.97 -12.49 6.82
C ALA A 274 -21.79 -11.56 8.04
N GLU A 275 -20.76 -11.83 8.86
CA GLU A 275 -20.39 -10.99 10.02
C GLU A 275 -19.99 -9.57 9.57
N PHE A 276 -19.32 -9.43 8.43
CA PHE A 276 -19.04 -8.13 7.84
C PHE A 276 -20.31 -7.37 7.44
N GLU A 277 -21.29 -8.00 6.79
CA GLU A 277 -22.55 -7.34 6.41
C GLU A 277 -23.32 -6.83 7.64
N GLU A 278 -23.35 -7.62 8.72
CA GLU A 278 -23.96 -7.21 9.99
C GLU A 278 -23.23 -6.03 10.63
N LEU A 279 -21.90 -6.09 10.71
CA LEU A 279 -21.08 -5.05 11.34
C LEU A 279 -21.02 -3.77 10.51
N LYS A 280 -21.05 -3.86 9.17
CA LYS A 280 -20.94 -2.70 8.28
C LYS A 280 -22.04 -1.68 8.54
N ALA A 281 -23.26 -2.14 8.84
CA ALA A 281 -24.39 -1.27 9.15
C ALA A 281 -24.20 -0.44 10.44
N GLN A 282 -23.31 -0.88 11.34
CA GLN A 282 -23.10 -0.28 12.66
C GLN A 282 -21.71 0.35 12.81
N ASN A 283 -20.79 0.06 11.88
CA ASN A 283 -19.41 0.50 11.92
C ASN A 283 -19.11 1.41 10.73
N GLU A 284 -18.96 2.71 11.00
CA GLU A 284 -18.71 3.71 9.96
C GLU A 284 -17.44 3.43 9.15
N TRP A 285 -16.42 2.79 9.76
CA TRP A 285 -15.15 2.50 9.09
C TRP A 285 -15.35 1.52 7.95
N LEU A 286 -16.16 0.49 8.16
CA LEU A 286 -16.44 -0.53 7.14
C LEU A 286 -17.28 0.01 5.97
N SER A 287 -17.93 1.16 6.15
CA SER A 287 -18.68 1.85 5.09
C SER A 287 -17.85 2.87 4.32
N LYS A 288 -16.73 3.38 4.86
CA LYS A 288 -15.87 4.36 4.14
C LYS A 288 -15.40 3.88 2.77
N PRO A 289 -15.06 2.60 2.52
CA PRO A 289 -14.61 2.16 1.21
C PRO A 289 -15.71 2.14 0.14
N ASP A 290 -16.99 2.30 0.49
CA ASP A 290 -18.09 2.33 -0.48
C ASP A 290 -17.88 3.41 -1.55
N ALA A 291 -17.41 4.59 -1.14
CA ALA A 291 -17.19 5.73 -2.03
C ALA A 291 -16.15 5.45 -3.14
N LEU A 292 -15.27 4.46 -2.95
CA LEU A 292 -14.27 4.05 -3.95
C LEU A 292 -14.93 3.31 -5.12
N PHE A 293 -16.06 2.66 -4.86
CA PHE A 293 -16.76 1.80 -5.80
C PHE A 293 -18.15 2.33 -6.19
N SER A 294 -18.76 3.23 -5.42
CA SER A 294 -20.14 3.68 -5.65
C SER A 294 -20.25 4.63 -6.83
N ALA A 295 -21.21 4.38 -7.71
CA ALA A 295 -21.57 5.29 -8.82
C ALA A 295 -20.37 5.67 -9.72
N ILE A 296 -19.55 4.69 -10.10
CA ILE A 296 -18.38 4.85 -10.97
C ILE A 296 -18.60 4.15 -12.31
N ASP A 297 -18.28 4.86 -13.40
CA ASP A 297 -18.26 4.30 -14.75
C ASP A 297 -16.81 4.06 -15.20
N VAL A 298 -16.32 2.85 -14.92
CA VAL A 298 -14.93 2.44 -15.25
C VAL A 298 -14.71 2.24 -16.75
N SER A 299 -15.76 2.30 -17.58
CA SER A 299 -15.65 2.19 -19.04
C SER A 299 -15.20 3.49 -19.70
N LYS A 300 -15.34 4.61 -18.98
CA LYS A 300 -14.92 5.93 -19.43
C LYS A 300 -13.67 6.33 -18.67
N GLU A 301 -12.61 6.70 -19.38
CA GLU A 301 -11.52 7.45 -18.77
C GLU A 301 -12.01 8.89 -18.54
N ASN A 302 -12.74 9.06 -17.44
CA ASN A 302 -13.14 10.38 -17.01
C ASN A 302 -11.96 11.02 -16.29
N ARG A 303 -11.30 12.00 -16.93
CA ARG A 303 -10.23 12.79 -16.30
C ARG A 303 -10.68 13.47 -15.00
N PHE A 304 -11.98 13.61 -14.79
CA PHE A 304 -12.57 14.23 -13.62
C PHE A 304 -12.95 13.27 -12.49
N ASP A 305 -12.82 11.95 -12.70
CA ASP A 305 -13.04 10.92 -11.69
C ASP A 305 -11.79 10.04 -11.60
N SER A 306 -10.96 10.33 -10.60
CA SER A 306 -9.66 9.65 -10.48
C SER A 306 -9.79 8.25 -9.89
N ARG A 307 -10.97 7.84 -9.43
CA ARG A 307 -11.18 6.51 -8.85
C ARG A 307 -10.89 5.41 -9.87
N VAL A 308 -11.16 5.61 -11.17
CA VAL A 308 -10.82 4.63 -12.21
C VAL A 308 -9.30 4.41 -12.28
N SER A 309 -8.52 5.50 -12.28
CA SER A 309 -7.05 5.43 -12.22
C SER A 309 -6.57 4.79 -10.92
N GLN A 310 -7.21 5.13 -9.79
CA GLN A 310 -6.93 4.54 -8.49
C GLN A 310 -7.18 3.03 -8.46
N LEU A 311 -8.26 2.53 -9.06
CA LEU A 311 -8.55 1.10 -9.19
C LEU A 311 -7.50 0.38 -10.05
N LYS A 312 -7.06 1.00 -11.15
CA LYS A 312 -5.95 0.47 -11.97
C LYS A 312 -4.65 0.39 -11.16
N GLN A 313 -4.30 1.44 -10.44
CA GLN A 313 -3.11 1.46 -9.58
C GLN A 313 -3.23 0.45 -8.43
N LEU A 314 -4.43 0.27 -7.88
CA LEU A 314 -4.71 -0.65 -6.79
C LEU A 314 -4.54 -2.09 -7.28
N PHE A 315 -5.04 -2.41 -8.48
CA PHE A 315 -4.79 -3.69 -9.12
C PHE A 315 -3.28 -3.96 -9.27
N GLY A 316 -2.52 -2.97 -9.75
CA GLY A 316 -1.08 -3.09 -9.91
C GLY A 316 -0.33 -3.28 -8.58
N ALA A 317 -0.70 -2.53 -7.54
CA ALA A 317 -0.12 -2.67 -6.20
C ALA A 317 -0.49 -4.01 -5.54
N THR A 318 -1.73 -4.47 -5.72
CA THR A 318 -2.21 -5.79 -5.27
C THR A 318 -1.41 -6.91 -5.91
N SER A 319 -1.31 -6.90 -7.24
CA SER A 319 -0.55 -7.90 -8.01
C SER A 319 0.94 -7.91 -7.61
N ASN A 320 1.53 -6.74 -7.40
CA ASN A 320 2.92 -6.63 -6.95
C ASN A 320 3.11 -7.21 -5.53
N LEU A 321 2.18 -6.95 -4.62
CA LEU A 321 2.25 -7.48 -3.25
C LEU A 321 2.13 -9.01 -3.23
N ILE A 322 1.26 -9.60 -4.06
CA ILE A 322 1.17 -11.06 -4.25
C ILE A 322 2.54 -11.63 -4.67
N VAL A 323 3.19 -11.02 -5.67
CA VAL A 323 4.50 -11.48 -6.19
C VAL A 323 5.58 -11.38 -5.11
N VAL A 324 5.60 -10.29 -4.34
CA VAL A 324 6.57 -10.11 -3.25
C VAL A 324 6.35 -11.16 -2.15
N LEU A 325 5.11 -11.42 -1.75
CA LEU A 325 4.76 -12.43 -0.75
C LEU A 325 5.08 -13.85 -1.23
N LYS A 326 4.73 -14.21 -2.48
CA LYS A 326 5.09 -15.52 -3.05
C LYS A 326 6.59 -15.72 -3.17
N ASN A 327 7.38 -14.69 -3.43
CA ASN A 327 8.84 -14.84 -3.46
C ASN A 327 9.45 -15.07 -2.06
N LEU A 328 8.68 -14.80 -1.00
CA LEU A 328 9.10 -14.97 0.39
C LEU A 328 8.70 -16.33 0.96
N ILE A 329 7.47 -16.78 0.70
CA ILE A 329 6.97 -18.10 1.09
C ILE A 329 7.40 -19.08 0.01
N ASP A 330 7.94 -20.25 0.36
CA ASP A 330 8.42 -21.21 -0.65
C ASP A 330 7.33 -21.54 -1.69
N LYS A 331 7.73 -21.73 -2.96
CA LYS A 331 6.91 -21.44 -4.16
C LYS A 331 5.60 -22.24 -4.33
N GLN A 332 5.33 -23.25 -3.52
CA GLN A 332 4.41 -24.34 -3.87
C GLN A 332 3.01 -24.29 -3.22
N GLU A 333 2.72 -23.43 -2.23
CA GLU A 333 1.59 -23.72 -1.33
C GLU A 333 0.35 -22.82 -1.41
N THR A 334 0.33 -21.72 -2.18
CA THR A 334 -0.80 -20.76 -2.07
C THR A 334 -1.44 -20.29 -3.36
N ILE A 335 -0.67 -19.75 -4.31
CA ILE A 335 -1.19 -19.26 -5.59
C ILE A 335 -0.41 -19.90 -6.73
N SER A 336 -1.11 -20.37 -7.77
CA SER A 336 -0.48 -21.00 -8.94
C SER A 336 0.42 -19.99 -9.67
N GLN A 337 1.43 -20.48 -10.41
CA GLN A 337 2.23 -19.59 -11.24
C GLN A 337 1.39 -18.99 -12.38
N GLU A 338 0.46 -19.77 -12.93
CA GLU A 338 -0.48 -19.34 -13.96
C GLU A 338 -1.36 -18.17 -13.52
N SER A 339 -1.92 -18.21 -12.30
CA SER A 339 -2.70 -17.10 -11.74
C SER A 339 -1.86 -15.82 -11.70
N ILE A 340 -0.60 -15.90 -11.25
CA ILE A 340 0.29 -14.74 -11.21
C ILE A 340 0.59 -14.22 -12.60
N ASP A 341 0.91 -15.10 -13.54
CA ASP A 341 1.25 -14.72 -14.90
C ASP A 341 0.05 -14.03 -15.57
N SER A 342 -1.17 -14.53 -15.33
CA SER A 342 -2.42 -13.91 -15.77
C SER A 342 -2.63 -12.51 -15.17
N LEU A 343 -2.48 -12.35 -13.85
CA LEU A 343 -2.61 -11.05 -13.18
C LEU A 343 -1.55 -10.05 -13.65
N GLN A 344 -0.30 -10.50 -13.84
CA GLN A 344 0.78 -9.66 -14.37
C GLN A 344 0.53 -9.26 -15.81
N LYS A 345 0.05 -10.17 -16.66
CA LYS A 345 -0.33 -9.88 -18.05
C LYS A 345 -1.41 -8.81 -18.11
N PHE A 346 -2.45 -8.92 -17.29
CA PHE A 346 -3.48 -7.89 -17.20
C PHE A 346 -2.94 -6.57 -16.64
N ASN A 347 -2.02 -6.60 -15.67
CA ASN A 347 -1.40 -5.38 -15.16
C ASN A 347 -0.65 -4.61 -16.26
N LEU A 348 -0.02 -5.32 -17.20
CA LEU A 348 0.65 -4.72 -18.35
C LEU A 348 -0.35 -4.05 -19.31
N THR A 349 -1.53 -4.63 -19.51
CA THR A 349 -2.57 -4.02 -20.38
C THR A 349 -3.14 -2.74 -19.80
N LEU A 350 -3.07 -2.54 -18.48
CA LEU A 350 -3.49 -1.30 -17.82
C LEU A 350 -2.46 -0.16 -17.93
N GLY A 351 -1.31 -0.39 -18.57
CA GLY A 351 -0.24 0.63 -18.67
C GLY A 351 0.52 0.85 -17.36
N ASN A 352 0.30 0.03 -16.34
CA ASN A 352 1.05 0.07 -15.08
C ASN A 352 2.47 -0.47 -15.30
N THR A 353 3.36 0.37 -15.83
CA THR A 353 4.79 0.05 -15.93
C THR A 353 5.48 0.23 -14.59
N ASN A 354 4.96 -0.39 -13.53
CA ASN A 354 5.80 -0.75 -12.40
C ASN A 354 6.73 -1.85 -12.92
N ARG A 355 7.79 -1.45 -13.64
CA ARG A 355 8.92 -2.31 -13.94
C ARG A 355 9.46 -2.73 -12.58
N LEU A 356 8.98 -3.87 -12.10
CA LEU A 356 9.73 -4.75 -11.24
C LEU A 356 11.07 -4.93 -11.95
N LYS A 357 12.03 -4.06 -11.63
CA LYS A 357 13.45 -4.35 -11.80
C LYS A 357 13.69 -5.52 -10.85
N SER A 358 13.23 -6.71 -11.24
CA SER A 358 13.71 -7.94 -10.67
C SER A 358 15.20 -7.85 -10.92
N LYS A 359 15.96 -7.53 -9.87
CA LYS A 359 17.40 -7.67 -9.93
C LYS A 359 17.57 -9.16 -10.20
N LYS A 360 17.81 -9.53 -11.46
CA LYS A 360 18.32 -10.87 -11.81
C LYS A 360 19.40 -11.12 -10.78
N ARG A 361 19.16 -12.06 -9.87
CA ARG A 361 20.18 -12.49 -8.90
C ARG A 361 21.30 -13.03 -9.77
N ILE A 362 22.34 -12.25 -10.00
CA ILE A 362 23.59 -12.73 -10.56
C ILE A 362 24.05 -13.79 -9.57
N LYS A 363 23.86 -15.06 -9.92
CA LYS A 363 24.48 -16.17 -9.21
C LYS A 363 25.98 -16.02 -9.47
N ILE A 364 26.69 -15.34 -8.59
CA ILE A 364 28.15 -15.39 -8.58
C ILE A 364 28.48 -16.83 -8.16
N LYS A 365 28.78 -17.70 -9.13
CA LYS A 365 29.45 -18.97 -8.86
C LYS A 365 30.86 -18.59 -8.43
N ILE A 366 31.10 -18.55 -7.12
CA ILE A 366 32.46 -18.57 -6.60
C ILE A 366 32.96 -19.99 -6.86
N LYS A 367 33.78 -20.17 -7.90
CA LYS A 367 34.64 -21.34 -8.01
C LYS A 367 35.76 -21.14 -7.00
N TYR A 368 35.89 -22.06 -6.06
CA TYR A 368 37.14 -22.23 -5.34
C TYR A 368 38.04 -23.08 -6.24
N GLU A 369 39.15 -22.49 -6.69
CA GLU A 369 40.28 -23.24 -7.25
C GLU A 369 41.21 -23.68 -6.11
#